data_AF-A0A947Z9P0-F1
#
_entry.id   AF-A0A947Z9P0-F1
#
_cell.length_a   1.000
_cell.length_b   1.000
_cell.length_c   1.000
_cell.angle_alpha   90.00
_cell.angle_beta   90.00
_cell.angle_gamma   90.00
#
_symmetry.space_group_name_H-M   'P 1'
#
loop_
_entity.id
_entity.type
_entity.pdbx_description
1 polymer ?
#
loop_
_entity_poly.entity_id
_entity_poly.type
_entity_poly.pdbx_seq_one_letter_code
_entity_poly.pdbx_strand_id
1 'polypeptide(L)' 'SPKLNINPGIVKVKTTLKSPMGRLLLANSITLTPGTLTVEIEGEYLFIHWIDVSSTDVDAASEKIVKGFEKYLEVFYG' A
#
# COMPACT_ATOMS: atom_id res chain seq x y z
N SER A 1 -1.82 -24.31 -21.23
CA SER A 1 -1.47 -22.97 -20.72
C SER A 1 -0.89 -23.09 -19.32
N PRO A 2 0.20 -22.37 -18.97
CA PRO A 2 0.72 -22.38 -17.60
C PRO A 2 -0.29 -21.70 -16.66
N LYS A 3 -0.49 -22.25 -15.46
CA LYS A 3 -1.28 -21.62 -14.40
C LYS A 3 -0.33 -20.81 -13.51
N LEU A 4 -0.57 -19.51 -13.38
CA LEU A 4 0.08 -18.70 -12.36
C LEU A 4 -0.57 -19.03 -11.00
N ASN A 5 0.21 -19.51 -10.05
CA ASN A 5 -0.21 -19.60 -8.65
C ASN A 5 -0.12 -18.20 -8.05
N ILE A 6 -1.25 -17.54 -7.90
CA ILE A 6 -1.40 -16.23 -7.27
C ILE A 6 -2.45 -16.31 -6.16
N ASN A 7 -2.29 -15.49 -5.12
CA ASN A 7 -3.25 -15.34 -4.04
C ASN A 7 -3.81 -13.90 -3.97
N PRO A 8 -4.66 -13.48 -4.91
CA PRO A 8 -5.10 -12.09 -4.96
C PRO A 8 -6.07 -11.73 -3.84
N GLY A 9 -6.02 -10.49 -3.38
CA GLY A 9 -6.97 -9.98 -2.39
C GLY A 9 -6.82 -8.49 -2.11
N ILE A 10 -7.80 -7.93 -1.42
CA ILE A 10 -7.74 -6.54 -0.93
C ILE A 10 -7.27 -6.57 0.52
N VAL A 11 -6.23 -5.81 0.83
CA VAL A 11 -5.70 -5.63 2.18
C VAL A 11 -5.86 -4.18 2.62
N LYS A 12 -6.10 -3.99 3.92
CA LYS A 12 -6.12 -2.67 4.55
C LYS A 12 -4.73 -2.41 5.12
N VAL A 13 -4.14 -1.27 4.75
CA VAL A 13 -2.86 -0.80 5.31
C VAL A 13 -3.04 0.55 5.96
N LYS A 14 -2.14 0.89 6.88
CA LYS A 14 -2.15 2.14 7.65
C LYS A 14 -0.95 2.98 7.27
N THR A 15 -1.15 4.28 7.12
CA THR A 15 -0.08 5.27 6.93
C THR A 15 0.01 6.21 8.13
N THR A 16 1.23 6.61 8.47
CA THR A 16 1.52 7.66 9.45
C THR A 16 1.45 9.06 8.84
N LEU A 17 1.55 9.19 7.50
CA LEU A 17 1.51 10.46 6.80
C LEU A 17 0.20 11.21 7.06
N LYS A 18 0.32 12.50 7.40
CA LYS A 18 -0.83 13.37 7.71
C LYS A 18 -1.22 14.27 6.54
N SER A 19 -0.26 14.66 5.70
CA SER A 19 -0.48 15.51 4.54
C SER A 19 -1.32 14.79 3.46
N PRO A 20 -2.39 15.42 2.93
CA PRO A 20 -3.14 14.89 1.79
C PRO A 20 -2.27 14.65 0.55
N MET A 21 -1.31 15.54 0.29
CA MET A 21 -0.36 15.37 -0.82
C MET A 21 0.58 14.18 -0.57
N GLY A 22 1.08 14.03 0.66
CA GLY A 22 1.91 12.88 1.04
C GLY A 22 1.17 11.55 0.84
N ARG A 23 -0.12 11.50 1.20
CA ARG A 23 -0.97 10.31 0.98
C ARG A 23 -1.22 10.03 -0.50
N LEU A 24 -1.45 11.06 -1.31
CA LEU A 24 -1.61 10.92 -2.76
C LEU A 24 -0.33 10.38 -3.41
N LEU A 25 0.84 10.91 -3.03
CA LEU A 25 2.12 10.43 -3.52
C LEU A 25 2.37 8.98 -3.09
N LEU A 26 2.11 8.65 -1.82
CA LEU A 26 2.21 7.28 -1.31
C LEU A 26 1.33 6.31 -2.11
N ALA A 27 0.05 6.64 -2.31
CA ALA A 27 -0.88 5.82 -3.08
C ALA A 27 -0.39 5.56 -4.52
N ASN A 28 0.16 6.59 -5.17
CA ASN A 28 0.74 6.45 -6.51
C ASN A 28 2.01 5.59 -6.52
N SER A 29 2.90 5.76 -5.54
CA SER A 29 4.09 4.94 -5.40
C SER A 29 3.75 3.45 -5.21
N ILE A 30 2.71 3.16 -4.42
CA ILE A 30 2.23 1.78 -4.24
C ILE A 30 1.61 1.24 -5.54
N THR A 31 0.77 2.01 -6.23
CA THR A 31 0.17 1.57 -7.50
C THR A 31 1.22 1.29 -8.59
N LEU A 32 2.35 1.99 -8.58
CA LEU A 32 3.45 1.75 -9.51
C LEU A 32 4.34 0.56 -9.14
N THR A 33 4.15 -0.02 -7.95
CA THR A 33 4.85 -1.25 -7.56
C THR A 33 4.19 -2.46 -8.26
N PRO A 34 4.97 -3.32 -8.95
CA PRO A 34 4.39 -4.47 -9.64
C PRO A 34 3.56 -5.36 -8.71
N GLY A 35 2.33 -5.64 -9.13
CA GLY A 35 1.42 -6.53 -8.40
C GLY A 35 0.54 -5.85 -7.36
N THR A 36 0.61 -4.53 -7.18
CA THR A 36 -0.26 -3.76 -6.27
C THR A 36 -1.04 -2.67 -6.99
N LEU A 37 -2.22 -2.35 -6.47
CA LEU A 37 -3.08 -1.27 -6.93
C LEU A 37 -3.80 -0.65 -5.74
N THR A 38 -3.65 0.66 -5.55
CA THR A 38 -4.45 1.38 -4.54
C THR A 38 -5.87 1.57 -5.04
N VAL A 39 -6.87 1.16 -4.24
CA VAL A 39 -8.30 1.22 -4.57
C VAL A 39 -8.96 2.44 -3.94
N GLU A 40 -8.65 2.69 -2.66
CA GLU A 40 -9.29 3.73 -1.87
C GLU A 40 -8.36 4.24 -0.77
N ILE A 41 -8.55 5.51 -0.38
CA ILE A 41 -7.91 6.13 0.78
C ILE A 41 -9.03 6.63 1.71
N GLU A 42 -9.07 6.11 2.93
CA GLU A 42 -10.05 6.48 3.96
C GLU A 42 -9.31 6.89 5.24
N GLY A 43 -9.25 8.19 5.52
CA GLY A 43 -8.51 8.71 6.67
C GLY A 43 -7.02 8.36 6.60
N GLU A 44 -6.52 7.61 7.58
CA GLU A 44 -5.13 7.11 7.64
C GLU A 44 -4.96 5.71 7.04
N TYR A 45 -6.00 5.16 6.41
CA TYR A 45 -5.97 3.83 5.81
C TYR A 45 -5.98 3.89 4.28
N LEU A 46 -5.27 2.95 3.67
CA LEU A 46 -5.32 2.70 2.23
C LEU A 46 -5.81 1.27 2.01
N PHE A 47 -6.68 1.07 1.04
CA PHE A 47 -7.13 -0.24 0.60
C PHE A 47 -6.40 -0.61 -0.68
N ILE A 48 -5.72 -1.75 -0.66
CA ILE A 48 -4.78 -2.12 -1.71
C ILE A 48 -5.14 -3.49 -2.23
N HIS A 49 -5.42 -3.56 -3.53
CA HIS A 49 -5.51 -4.83 -4.23
C HIS A 49 -4.07 -5.33 -4.47
N TRP A 50 -3.77 -6.52 -3.96
CA TRP A 50 -2.47 -7.17 -4.09
C TRP A 50 -2.63 -8.51 -4.80
N ILE A 51 -1.79 -8.77 -5.79
CA ILE A 51 -1.85 -10.00 -6.61
C ILE A 51 -1.47 -11.27 -5.83
N ASP A 52 -0.63 -11.15 -4.80
CA ASP A 52 -0.18 -12.28 -4.00
C ASP A 52 -0.10 -11.89 -2.51
N VAL A 53 -1.25 -11.97 -1.85
CA VAL A 53 -1.43 -11.60 -0.45
C VAL A 53 -0.65 -12.56 0.44
N SER A 54 0.30 -12.02 1.19
CA SER A 54 1.09 -12.78 2.18
C SER A 54 0.65 -12.55 3.62
N SER A 55 -0.22 -11.56 3.89
CA SER A 55 -0.91 -11.34 5.17
C SER A 55 -2.09 -10.38 4.97
N THR A 56 -3.16 -10.57 5.74
CA THR A 56 -4.30 -9.64 5.84
C THR A 56 -4.31 -8.82 7.13
N ASP A 57 -3.37 -9.10 8.04
CA ASP A 57 -3.14 -8.27 9.22
C ASP A 57 -2.64 -6.89 8.79
N VAL A 58 -3.23 -5.84 9.37
CA VAL A 58 -3.01 -4.45 8.94
C VAL A 58 -1.55 -4.04 9.15
N ASP A 59 -0.96 -4.39 10.29
CA ASP A 59 0.39 -3.97 10.62
C ASP A 59 1.41 -4.71 9.74
N ALA A 60 1.24 -6.02 9.58
CA ALA A 60 2.08 -6.83 8.70
C ALA A 60 1.99 -6.41 7.22
N ALA A 61 0.80 -6.04 6.74
CA ALA A 61 0.62 -5.56 5.37
C ALA A 61 1.22 -4.15 5.19
N SER A 62 1.08 -3.27 6.18
CA SER A 62 1.66 -1.92 6.16
C SER A 62 3.18 -1.97 6.15
N GLU A 63 3.79 -2.82 6.97
CA GLU A 63 5.24 -3.03 6.98
C GLU A 63 5.77 -3.41 5.58
N LYS A 64 5.06 -4.28 4.86
CA LYS A 64 5.48 -4.78 3.54
C LYS A 64 5.24 -3.80 2.40
N ILE A 65 4.12 -3.08 2.43
CA ILE A 65 3.67 -2.28 1.28
C ILE A 65 3.98 -0.79 1.46
N VAL A 66 3.92 -0.28 2.68
CA VAL A 66 3.90 1.16 2.96
C VAL A 66 5.27 1.67 3.44
N LYS A 67 5.91 0.96 4.39
CA LYS A 67 7.08 1.45 5.13
C LYS A 67 8.26 1.89 4.26
N GLY A 68 8.49 1.18 3.16
CA GLY A 68 9.56 1.51 2.22
C GLY A 68 9.42 2.93 1.64
N PHE A 69 8.21 3.36 1.34
CA PHE A 69 7.92 4.66 0.72
C PHE A 69 7.70 5.76 1.74
N GLU A 70 7.06 5.45 2.87
CA GLU A 70 6.81 6.42 3.94
C GLU A 70 8.08 7.09 4.43
N LYS A 71 9.15 6.32 4.62
CA LYS A 71 10.43 6.86 5.07
C LYS A 71 10.95 7.99 4.17
N TYR A 72 10.68 7.93 2.87
CA TYR A 72 11.09 8.99 1.94
C TYR A 72 10.12 10.17 1.94
N LEU A 73 8.81 9.90 2.03
CA LEU A 73 7.79 10.94 1.94
C LEU A 73 7.63 11.74 3.24
N GLU A 74 7.92 11.16 4.39
CA GLU A 74 7.89 11.83 5.69
C GLU A 74 8.89 12.99 5.76
N VAL A 75 10.05 12.87 5.09
CA VAL A 75 11.05 13.95 5.04
C VAL A 75 10.53 15.20 4.30
N PHE A 76 9.69 15.01 3.29
CA PHE A 76 9.19 16.10 2.45
C PHE A 76 7.80 16.61 2.87
N TYR A 77 6.99 15.76 3.49
CA TYR A 77 5.56 16.02 3.71
C TYR A 77 5.05 15.58 5.10
N GLY A 78 5.95 15.20 6.00
CA GLY A 78 5.68 14.97 7.42
C GLY A 78 5.32 16.26 8.15
#